data_AF-A0A382TNY7-F1
#
_entry.id   AF-A0A382TNY7-F1
#
_cell.length_a   1.000
_cell.length_b   1.000
_cell.length_c   1.000
_cell.angle_alpha   90.00
_cell.angle_beta   90.00
_cell.angle_gamma   90.00
#
_symmetry.space_group_name_H-M   'P 1'
#
loop_
_entity.id
_entity.type
_entity.pdbx_description
1 polymer ?
#
loop_
_entity_poly.entity_id
_entity_poly.type
_entity_poly.pdbx_seq_one_letter_code
_entity_poly.pdbx_strand_id
1 'polypeptide(L)'
;MDNFDPVMVVPPFVSNTAIIIGNGESRAWYTPSCGDGINYRTWGCNALYRDGEVDKLVATDYNMEQEVYASGYAKKNTCWFTDWNILPGNIADTFLMGYDIPEEFVFQNSQIGRTNCVIQGKDPATVQEKLNEAIKMNPDRDAADLKMKMEKDIGIWIT
;
A
#
# COMPACT_ATOMS: atom_id res chain seq x y z
N MET A 1 -1.37 -13.05 -26.21
CA MET A 1 -1.57 -11.60 -26.45
C MET A 1 -2.83 -11.28 -25.69
N ASP A 2 -2.68 -11.01 -24.40
CA ASP A 2 -3.83 -10.85 -23.51
C ASP A 2 -4.11 -9.36 -23.43
N ASN A 3 -5.28 -9.00 -23.94
CA ASN A 3 -5.83 -7.65 -23.97
C ASN A 3 -6.07 -7.20 -22.52
N PHE A 4 -5.11 -6.48 -21.94
CA PHE A 4 -5.38 -5.64 -20.78
C PHE A 4 -6.17 -4.42 -21.28
N ASP A 5 -7.47 -4.46 -21.08
CA ASP A 5 -8.34 -3.31 -21.29
C ASP A 5 -8.05 -2.27 -20.19
N PRO A 6 -7.55 -1.06 -20.50
CA PRO A 6 -7.20 -0.06 -19.49
C PRO A 6 -8.43 0.72 -18.98
N VAL A 7 -9.64 0.29 -19.35
CA VAL A 7 -10.86 0.89 -18.80
C VAL A 7 -11.00 0.43 -17.35
N MET A 8 -10.77 1.35 -16.42
CA MET A 8 -11.25 1.27 -15.04
C MET A 8 -12.76 0.97 -15.07
N VAL A 9 -13.11 -0.32 -15.07
CA VAL A 9 -14.49 -0.76 -14.90
C VAL A 9 -14.85 -0.47 -13.46
N VAL A 10 -15.41 0.70 -13.21
CA VAL A 10 -16.08 0.99 -11.94
C VAL A 10 -17.29 0.05 -11.89
N PRO A 11 -17.30 -0.97 -11.00
CA PRO A 11 -18.40 -1.91 -10.97
C PRO A 11 -19.70 -1.15 -10.63
N PRO A 12 -20.85 -1.49 -11.25
CA PRO A 12 -22.11 -0.86 -10.92
C PRO A 12 -22.38 -0.98 -9.42
N PHE A 13 -22.62 0.14 -8.76
CA PHE A 13 -22.93 0.21 -7.34
C PHE A 13 -24.24 -0.54 -7.06
N VAL A 14 -24.17 -1.70 -6.40
CA VAL A 14 -25.38 -2.44 -5.97
C VAL A 14 -26.12 -1.72 -4.83
N SER A 15 -25.46 -0.77 -4.17
CA SER A 15 -26.02 0.17 -3.20
C SER A 15 -25.37 1.54 -3.34
N ASN A 16 -26.12 2.62 -3.10
CA ASN A 16 -25.60 4.00 -3.11
C ASN A 16 -24.94 4.39 -1.77
N THR A 17 -24.80 3.44 -0.84
CA THR A 17 -24.32 3.72 0.52
C THR A 17 -23.06 2.91 0.81
N ALA A 18 -22.04 3.60 1.29
CA ALA A 18 -20.79 3.01 1.73
C ALA A 18 -20.49 3.35 3.19
N ILE A 19 -19.92 2.39 3.92
CA ILE A 19 -19.33 2.61 5.23
C ILE A 19 -17.81 2.61 5.08
N ILE A 20 -17.18 3.72 5.46
CA ILE A 20 -15.73 3.88 5.40
C ILE A 20 -15.15 3.65 6.80
N ILE A 21 -14.26 2.69 6.93
CA ILE A 21 -13.75 2.21 8.22
C ILE A 21 -12.24 2.49 8.29
N GLY A 22 -11.87 3.38 9.22
CA GLY A 22 -10.48 3.74 9.47
C GLY A 22 -9.75 2.75 10.39
N ASN A 23 -8.53 3.13 10.82
CA ASN A 23 -7.70 2.35 11.75
C ASN A 23 -7.70 2.81 13.21
N GLY A 24 -8.60 3.72 13.59
CA GLY A 24 -8.71 4.19 14.97
C GLY A 24 -9.48 3.22 15.88
N GLU A 25 -9.25 3.33 17.19
CA GLU A 25 -9.95 2.53 18.23
C GLU A 25 -11.48 2.66 18.16
N SER A 26 -11.99 3.77 17.62
CA SER A 26 -13.42 4.01 17.40
C SER A 26 -14.08 2.98 16.49
N ARG A 27 -13.32 2.15 15.78
CA ARG A 27 -13.83 1.05 14.95
C ARG A 27 -14.15 -0.23 15.73
N ALA A 28 -13.97 -0.27 17.06
CA ALA A 28 -14.17 -1.48 17.86
C ALA A 28 -15.58 -2.11 17.75
N TRP A 29 -16.58 -1.36 17.28
CA TRP A 29 -17.92 -1.87 16.98
C TRP A 29 -17.98 -2.72 15.70
N TYR A 30 -17.00 -2.58 14.81
CA TYR A 30 -16.97 -3.30 13.54
C TYR A 30 -16.60 -4.75 13.77
N THR A 31 -17.55 -5.64 13.52
CA THR A 31 -17.32 -7.07 13.39
C THR A 31 -17.52 -7.43 11.93
N PRO A 32 -16.49 -7.95 11.23
CA PRO A 32 -16.67 -8.42 9.87
C PRO A 32 -17.70 -9.54 9.88
N SER A 33 -18.87 -9.25 9.34
CA SER A 33 -19.90 -10.25 9.10
C SER A 33 -20.40 -10.05 7.69
N CYS A 34 -20.17 -11.07 6.86
CA CYS A 34 -20.76 -11.20 5.54
C CYS A 34 -22.25 -11.50 5.76
N GLY A 35 -23.03 -10.48 6.10
CA GLY A 35 -24.45 -10.61 6.37
C GLY A 35 -25.25 -10.40 5.10
N ASP A 36 -25.76 -11.49 4.52
CA ASP A 36 -26.85 -11.42 3.54
C ASP A 36 -27.95 -10.47 4.06
N GLY A 37 -28.30 -9.45 3.28
CA GLY A 37 -29.34 -8.47 3.62
C GLY A 37 -28.84 -7.08 4.06
N ILE A 38 -27.54 -6.83 4.08
CA ILE A 38 -26.97 -5.52 4.37
C ILE A 38 -26.88 -4.67 3.08
N ASN A 39 -27.50 -3.48 3.07
CA ASN A 39 -27.59 -2.60 1.90
C ASN A 39 -26.47 -1.53 1.84
N TYR A 40 -25.25 -1.84 2.30
CA TYR A 40 -24.09 -0.96 2.19
C TYR A 40 -22.83 -1.72 1.76
N ARG A 41 -21.91 -1.03 1.08
CA ARG A 41 -20.56 -1.55 0.81
C ARG A 41 -19.56 -1.06 1.87
N THR A 42 -18.68 -1.92 2.32
CA THR A 42 -17.59 -1.60 3.26
C THR A 42 -16.32 -1.21 2.52
N TRP A 43 -15.72 -0.10 2.95
CA TRP A 43 -14.40 0.32 2.52
C TRP A 43 -13.46 0.36 3.71
N GLY A 44 -12.37 -0.39 3.61
CA GLY A 44 -11.30 -0.41 4.60
C GLY A 44 -10.05 0.29 4.13
N CYS A 45 -9.18 0.63 5.08
CA CYS A 45 -7.82 1.06 4.75
C CYS A 45 -6.73 0.30 5.49
N ASN A 46 -5.60 0.09 4.81
CA ASN A 46 -4.37 -0.46 5.38
C ASN A 46 -4.60 -1.70 6.25
N ALA A 47 -4.29 -1.62 7.55
CA ALA A 47 -4.30 -2.74 8.48
C ALA A 47 -5.69 -3.30 8.83
N LEU A 48 -6.80 -2.70 8.35
CA LEU A 48 -8.15 -3.20 8.63
C LEU A 48 -8.35 -4.64 8.15
N TYR A 49 -7.65 -5.05 7.09
CA TYR A 49 -7.75 -6.41 6.54
C TYR A 49 -7.42 -7.52 7.55
N ARG A 50 -6.65 -7.20 8.61
CA ARG A 50 -6.31 -8.11 9.70
C ARG A 50 -7.50 -8.43 10.61
N ASP A 51 -8.45 -7.50 10.68
CA ASP A 51 -9.66 -7.63 11.51
C ASP A 51 -10.73 -8.43 10.76
N GLY A 52 -10.71 -8.43 9.42
CA GLY A 52 -11.48 -9.32 8.55
C GLY A 52 -11.70 -8.79 7.13
N GLU A 53 -12.63 -9.42 6.41
CA GLU A 53 -12.92 -9.07 5.01
C GLU A 53 -13.80 -7.83 4.89
N VAL A 54 -13.43 -6.93 3.98
CA VAL A 54 -14.24 -5.81 3.51
C VAL A 54 -14.48 -5.97 2.02
N ASP A 55 -15.53 -5.34 1.50
CA ASP A 55 -15.79 -5.37 0.05
C ASP A 55 -14.58 -4.81 -0.71
N LYS A 56 -14.10 -3.66 -0.24
CA LYS A 56 -13.12 -2.79 -0.89
C LYS A 56 -12.02 -2.39 0.11
N LEU A 57 -10.76 -2.75 -0.14
CA LEU A 57 -9.62 -2.32 0.69
C LEU A 57 -8.72 -1.35 -0.08
N VAL A 58 -8.38 -0.22 0.50
CA VAL A 58 -7.39 0.72 -0.04
C VAL A 58 -6.14 0.70 0.84
N ALA A 59 -4.98 0.39 0.28
CA ALA A 59 -3.71 0.50 1.00
C ALA A 59 -2.80 1.54 0.35
N THR A 60 -2.07 2.28 1.18
CA THR A 60 -1.19 3.36 0.73
C THR A 60 0.20 3.35 1.33
N ASP A 61 0.41 2.58 2.40
CA ASP A 61 1.73 2.43 3.02
C ASP A 61 2.46 1.25 2.35
N TYR A 62 3.71 1.43 1.92
CA TYR A 62 4.46 0.40 1.17
C TYR A 62 4.57 -0.94 1.91
N ASN A 63 4.81 -0.88 3.23
CA ASN A 63 4.86 -2.06 4.09
C ASN A 63 3.52 -2.79 4.14
N MET A 64 2.42 -2.03 4.19
CA MET A 64 1.08 -2.58 4.25
C MET A 64 0.66 -3.19 2.92
N GLU A 65 0.97 -2.54 1.80
CA GLU A 65 0.71 -3.09 0.48
C GLU A 65 1.44 -4.43 0.28
N GLN A 66 2.73 -4.51 0.67
CA GLN A 66 3.47 -5.77 0.65
C GLN A 66 2.83 -6.83 1.56
N GLU A 67 2.46 -6.46 2.78
CA GLU A 67 1.85 -7.37 3.76
C GLU A 67 0.51 -7.93 3.27
N VAL A 68 -0.38 -7.05 2.78
CA VAL A 68 -1.68 -7.44 2.22
C VAL A 68 -1.50 -8.36 1.01
N TYR A 69 -0.54 -8.07 0.12
CA TYR A 69 -0.27 -8.93 -1.03
C TYR A 69 0.31 -10.30 -0.60
N ALA A 70 1.29 -10.30 0.30
CA ALA A 70 1.96 -11.50 0.79
C ALA A 70 1.01 -12.43 1.55
N SER A 71 0.03 -11.88 2.28
CA SER A 71 -1.01 -12.66 2.95
C SER A 71 -1.94 -13.42 1.98
N GLY A 72 -1.92 -13.05 0.69
CA GLY A 72 -2.85 -13.56 -0.32
C GLY A 72 -4.23 -12.92 -0.26
N TYR A 73 -4.47 -11.95 0.62
CA TYR A 73 -5.74 -11.24 0.73
C TYR A 73 -6.13 -10.56 -0.59
N ALA A 74 -5.18 -9.86 -1.22
CA ALA A 74 -5.39 -9.20 -2.52
C ALA A 74 -5.70 -10.17 -3.68
N LYS A 75 -5.46 -11.47 -3.51
CA LYS A 75 -5.80 -12.50 -4.52
C LYS A 75 -7.26 -12.95 -4.42
N LYS A 76 -7.92 -12.68 -3.29
CA LYS A 76 -9.30 -13.12 -2.98
C LYS A 76 -10.28 -11.96 -2.87
N ASN A 77 -9.78 -10.77 -2.53
CA ASN A 77 -10.56 -9.57 -2.25
C ASN A 77 -10.22 -8.43 -3.21
N THR A 78 -11.09 -7.42 -3.33
CA THR A 78 -10.77 -6.23 -4.15
C THR A 78 -9.90 -5.26 -3.36
N CYS A 79 -8.67 -5.06 -3.83
CA CYS A 79 -7.73 -4.12 -3.24
C CYS A 79 -7.32 -3.04 -4.25
N TRP A 80 -7.08 -1.82 -3.73
CA TRP A 80 -6.39 -0.75 -4.46
C TRP A 80 -5.17 -0.33 -3.67
N PHE A 81 -4.02 -0.40 -4.34
CA PHE A 81 -2.73 0.02 -3.82
C PHE A 81 -2.30 1.30 -4.51
N THR A 82 -1.68 2.22 -3.79
CA THR A 82 -1.13 3.43 -4.40
C THR A 82 0.24 3.16 -4.99
N ASP A 83 0.56 3.82 -6.11
CA ASP A 83 1.87 3.69 -6.75
C ASP A 83 2.29 2.24 -7.10
N TRP A 84 1.32 1.34 -7.30
CA TRP A 84 1.53 -0.07 -7.59
C TRP A 84 1.83 -0.33 -9.07
N ASN A 85 3.09 -0.11 -9.44
CA ASN A 85 3.56 -0.30 -10.81
C ASN A 85 4.21 -1.66 -11.00
N ILE A 86 3.58 -2.53 -11.80
CA ILE A 86 4.09 -3.87 -12.09
C ILE A 86 5.24 -3.77 -13.10
N LEU A 87 6.41 -4.26 -12.69
CA LEU A 87 7.64 -4.30 -13.48
C LEU A 87 8.03 -5.76 -13.77
N PRO A 88 8.83 -6.02 -14.82
CA PRO A 88 9.45 -7.33 -15.03
C PRO A 88 10.34 -7.74 -13.85
N GLY A 89 10.32 -9.02 -13.48
CA GLY A 89 10.98 -9.51 -12.26
C GLY A 89 12.49 -9.30 -12.20
N ASN A 90 13.17 -9.25 -13.35
CA ASN A 90 14.62 -8.99 -13.45
C ASN A 90 15.01 -7.54 -13.11
N ILE A 91 14.04 -6.62 -13.09
CA ILE A 91 14.28 -5.22 -12.71
C ILE A 91 14.61 -5.11 -11.23
N ALA A 92 14.07 -5.97 -10.36
CA ALA A 92 14.39 -5.98 -8.93
C ALA A 92 15.89 -6.18 -8.67
N ASP A 93 16.50 -7.18 -9.32
CA ASP A 93 17.92 -7.47 -9.16
C ASP A 93 18.79 -6.34 -9.73
N THR A 94 18.40 -5.81 -10.90
CA THR A 94 19.10 -4.68 -11.53
C THR A 94 19.02 -3.42 -10.67
N PHE A 95 17.88 -3.16 -10.04
CA PHE A 95 17.69 -2.05 -9.12
C PHE A 95 18.63 -2.20 -7.92
N LEU A 96 18.66 -3.36 -7.26
CA LEU A 96 19.53 -3.58 -6.10
C LEU A 96 21.03 -3.55 -6.43
N MET A 97 21.43 -3.88 -7.67
CA MET A 97 22.82 -3.70 -8.12
C MET A 97 23.19 -2.23 -8.37
N GLY A 98 22.22 -1.37 -8.67
CA GLY A 98 22.43 0.03 -9.04
C GLY A 98 22.43 1.02 -7.88
N TYR A 99 21.97 0.59 -6.70
CA TYR A 99 21.87 1.43 -5.50
C TYR A 99 22.57 0.79 -4.31
N ASP A 100 23.30 1.60 -3.54
CA ASP A 100 23.97 1.17 -2.31
C ASP A 100 23.01 1.29 -1.12
N ILE A 101 22.03 0.38 -1.05
CA ILE A 101 21.02 0.36 0.00
C ILE A 101 21.42 -0.73 1.01
N PRO A 102 21.57 -0.40 2.31
CA PRO A 102 21.88 -1.41 3.31
C PRO A 102 20.80 -2.49 3.36
N GLU A 103 21.23 -3.75 3.54
CA GLU A 103 20.34 -4.93 3.46
C GLU A 103 19.20 -4.86 4.48
N GLU A 104 19.43 -4.27 5.65
CA GLU A 104 18.41 -4.06 6.68
C GLU A 104 17.25 -3.14 6.26
N PHE A 105 17.42 -2.38 5.18
CA PHE A 105 16.40 -1.52 4.59
C PHE A 105 15.76 -2.13 3.33
N VAL A 106 16.05 -3.39 3.00
CA VAL A 106 15.47 -4.09 1.84
C VAL A 106 14.49 -5.17 2.33
N PHE A 107 13.21 -5.02 1.98
CA PHE A 107 12.12 -5.89 2.42
C PHE A 107 11.50 -6.64 1.24
N GLN A 108 11.56 -7.97 1.26
CA GLN A 108 11.13 -8.84 0.15
C GLN A 108 10.27 -10.00 0.62
N ASN A 109 9.20 -10.32 -0.12
CA ASN A 109 8.24 -11.37 0.24
C ASN A 109 8.61 -12.79 -0.24
N SER A 110 9.26 -12.97 -1.41
CA SER A 110 9.95 -14.21 -1.86
C SER A 110 10.70 -13.96 -3.18
N GLN A 111 11.81 -14.69 -3.40
CA GLN A 111 12.83 -14.35 -4.41
C GLN A 111 13.07 -15.39 -5.51
N ILE A 112 12.45 -16.58 -5.45
CA ILE A 112 12.75 -17.62 -6.45
C ILE A 112 11.73 -17.59 -7.59
N GLY A 113 12.21 -17.26 -8.80
CA GLY A 113 11.44 -17.41 -10.04
C GLY A 113 10.36 -16.35 -10.29
N ARG A 114 10.48 -15.15 -9.70
CA ARG A 114 9.50 -14.07 -9.92
C ARG A 114 9.49 -13.63 -11.39
N THR A 115 8.31 -13.58 -12.00
CA THR A 115 8.14 -13.07 -13.37
C THR A 115 7.92 -11.56 -13.39
N ASN A 116 7.32 -11.03 -12.33
CA ASN A 116 7.03 -9.62 -12.13
C ASN A 116 7.42 -9.22 -10.70
N CYS A 117 7.61 -7.92 -10.48
CA CYS A 117 7.80 -7.31 -9.17
C CYS A 117 7.16 -5.93 -9.10
N VAL A 118 6.87 -5.48 -7.89
CA VAL A 118 6.64 -4.06 -7.59
C VAL A 118 7.75 -3.57 -6.68
N ILE A 119 8.33 -2.40 -6.99
CA ILE A 119 9.41 -1.79 -6.21
C ILE A 119 8.91 -0.44 -5.70
N GLN A 120 8.88 -0.28 -4.38
CA GLN A 120 8.38 0.91 -3.71
C GLN A 120 9.25 1.24 -2.50
N GLY A 121 9.18 2.47 -2.00
CA GLY A 121 9.87 2.84 -0.77
C GLY A 121 10.59 4.18 -0.82
N LYS A 122 11.38 4.41 0.22
CA LYS A 122 12.19 5.61 0.44
C LYS A 122 13.62 5.19 0.69
N ASP A 123 14.52 5.60 -0.19
CA ASP A 123 15.97 5.43 0.01
C ASP A 123 16.42 6.22 1.26
N PRO A 124 16.96 5.55 2.30
CA PRO A 124 17.47 6.19 3.51
C PRO A 124 18.43 7.35 3.24
N ALA A 125 19.26 7.26 2.19
CA ALA A 125 20.25 8.28 1.85
C ALA A 125 19.60 9.60 1.41
N THR A 126 18.39 9.55 0.85
CA THR A 126 17.69 10.73 0.31
C THR A 126 16.68 11.36 1.26
N VAL A 127 16.35 10.70 2.39
CA VAL A 127 15.28 11.15 3.29
C VAL A 127 15.58 12.53 3.88
N GLN A 128 16.82 12.76 4.31
CA GLN A 128 17.20 14.03 4.95
C GLN A 128 17.18 15.20 3.95
N GLU A 129 17.64 14.98 2.71
CA GLU A 129 17.58 16.00 1.66
C GLU A 129 16.13 16.38 1.34
N LYS A 130 15.27 15.38 1.10
CA LYS A 130 13.84 15.58 0.84
C LYS A 130 13.13 16.25 2.02
N LEU A 131 13.52 15.93 3.25
CA LEU A 131 12.98 16.58 4.44
C LEU A 131 13.34 18.06 4.48
N ASN A 132 14.59 18.42 4.21
CA ASN A 132 15.03 19.82 4.15
C ASN A 132 14.27 20.60 3.06
N GLU A 133 14.08 20.00 1.89
CA GLU A 133 13.28 20.58 0.82
C GLU A 133 11.82 20.77 1.23
N ALA A 134 11.21 19.77 1.88
CA ALA A 134 9.83 19.82 2.34
C ALA A 134 9.62 20.93 3.39
N ILE A 135 10.56 21.10 4.33
CA ILE A 135 10.52 22.19 5.33
C ILE A 135 10.64 23.55 4.62
N LYS A 136 11.54 23.68 3.65
CA LYS A 136 11.73 24.92 2.88
C LYS A 136 10.49 25.29 2.05
N MET A 137 9.84 24.30 1.43
CA MET A 137 8.63 24.52 0.61
C MET A 137 7.38 24.72 1.46
N ASN A 138 7.37 24.27 2.72
CA ASN A 138 6.22 24.35 3.60
C ASN A 138 6.57 25.01 4.94
N PRO A 139 7.00 26.28 4.95
CA PRO A 139 7.50 26.95 6.15
C PRO A 139 6.45 27.10 7.27
N ASP A 140 5.15 27.07 6.92
CA ASP A 140 4.04 27.19 7.88
C ASP A 140 3.67 25.85 8.55
N ARG A 141 4.30 24.74 8.16
CA ARG A 141 4.04 23.42 8.72
C ARG A 141 4.96 23.15 9.91
N ASP A 142 4.49 22.32 10.84
CA ASP A 142 5.30 21.83 11.93
C ASP A 142 6.42 20.93 11.40
N ALA A 143 7.67 21.40 11.54
CA ALA A 143 8.85 20.68 11.08
C ALA A 143 9.05 19.33 11.80
N ALA A 144 8.63 19.21 13.06
CA ALA A 144 8.74 17.97 13.81
C ALA A 144 7.75 16.91 13.28
N ASP A 145 6.52 17.32 12.99
CA ASP A 145 5.50 16.46 12.36
C ASP A 145 5.91 16.04 10.94
N LEU A 146 6.44 16.98 10.15
CA LEU A 146 6.98 16.67 8.81
C LEU A 146 8.12 15.65 8.89
N LYS A 147 9.08 15.86 9.79
CA LYS A 147 10.18 14.92 10.02
C LYS A 147 9.66 13.54 10.37
N MET A 148 8.76 13.45 11.35
CA MET A 148 8.16 12.18 11.78
C MET A 148 7.48 11.45 10.61
N LYS A 149 6.71 12.16 9.78
CA LYS A 149 5.99 11.56 8.63
C LYS A 149 6.93 11.12 7.51
N MET A 150 7.97 11.89 7.24
CA MET A 150 8.93 11.57 6.18
C MET A 150 9.84 10.41 6.56
N GLU A 151 10.26 10.35 7.83
CA GLU A 151 11.09 9.28 8.38
C GLU A 151 10.30 8.00 8.73
N LYS A 152 8.97 8.02 8.57
CA LYS A 152 8.15 6.81 8.70
C LYS A 152 8.43 5.86 7.54
N ASP A 153 8.59 4.56 7.84
CA ASP A 153 8.72 3.48 6.86
C ASP A 153 9.84 3.74 5.83
N ILE A 154 11.05 3.98 6.32
CA ILE A 154 12.26 4.10 5.49
C ILE A 154 12.70 2.71 5.04
N GLY A 155 13.05 2.58 3.77
CA GLY A 155 13.50 1.34 3.14
C GLY A 155 12.84 1.11 1.79
N ILE A 156 13.17 -0.01 1.15
CA ILE A 156 12.64 -0.44 -0.13
C ILE A 156 11.90 -1.76 0.03
N TRP A 157 10.67 -1.80 -0.46
CA TRP A 157 9.80 -2.96 -0.51
C TRP A 157 9.74 -3.48 -1.93
N ILE A 158 10.07 -4.75 -2.11
CA ILE A 158 10.00 -5.45 -3.38
C ILE A 158 9.02 -6.61 -3.22
N THR A 159 7.86 -6.50 -3.88
CA THR A 159 6.70 -7.40 -3.72
C THR A 159 6.42 -8.23 -4.97
#